data_AF-A0A4P9WTK9-F1
#
_entry.id   AF-A0A4P9WTK9-F1
#
_cell.length_a   1.000
_cell.length_b   1.000
_cell.length_c   1.000
_cell.angle_alpha   90.00
_cell.angle_beta   90.00
_cell.angle_gamma   90.00
#
_symmetry.space_group_name_H-M   'P 1'
#
loop_
_entity.id
_entity.type
_entity.pdbx_description
1 polymer ?
#
loop_
_entity_poly.entity_id
_entity_poly.type
_entity_poly.pdbx_seq_one_letter_code
_entity_poly.pdbx_strand_id
1 'polypeptide(L)'
;IAGINGVEGLQALIIGASLALNNLWFMVQNPSARDGHLLSLYLLLPLIGVTAGYLAHNRYPARCFGGDTFTYFAGMAFAVVGILGNFSKTVMLFMMPQIFNFVYSCPQLFRFVECPRHRMPR
;
A
#
# COMPACT_ATOMS: atom_id res chain seq x y z
N ILE A 1 6.20 -1.49 6.60
CA ILE A 1 7.44 -0.69 6.72
C ILE A 1 7.01 0.70 7.18
N ALA A 2 7.60 1.22 8.25
CA ALA A 2 7.19 2.48 8.90
C ALA A 2 8.36 3.05 9.71
N GLY A 3 8.22 4.30 10.17
CA GLY A 3 9.14 4.88 11.17
C GLY A 3 10.06 6.00 10.68
N ILE A 4 9.88 6.45 9.43
CA ILE A 4 10.56 7.63 8.89
C ILE A 4 9.48 8.51 8.24
N ASN A 5 9.58 9.82 8.46
CA ASN A 5 8.60 10.81 7.99
C ASN A 5 8.25 10.61 6.50
N GLY A 6 6.97 10.36 6.20
CA GLY A 6 6.46 10.25 4.85
C GLY A 6 6.52 8.84 4.24
N VAL A 7 7.19 7.87 4.86
CA VAL A 7 7.37 6.53 4.25
C VAL A 7 6.05 5.79 4.11
N GLU A 8 5.16 5.88 5.10
CA GLU A 8 3.88 5.18 5.07
C GLU A 8 2.97 5.74 3.97
N GLY A 9 2.85 7.06 3.89
CA GLY A 9 2.04 7.72 2.87
C GLY A 9 2.63 7.55 1.47
N LEU A 10 3.95 7.65 1.33
CA LEU A 10 4.61 7.55 0.03
C LEU A 10 4.52 6.15 -0.57
N GLN A 11 4.78 5.09 0.21
CA GLN A 11 4.67 3.72 -0.31
C GLN A 11 3.23 3.41 -0.75
N ALA A 12 2.24 3.82 0.04
CA ALA A 12 0.83 3.62 -0.27
C ALA A 12 0.43 4.39 -1.54
N LEU A 13 0.92 5.62 -1.70
CA LEU A 13 0.68 6.43 -2.89
C LEU A 13 1.28 5.79 -4.14
N ILE A 14 2.53 5.32 -4.07
CA ILE A 14 3.22 4.66 -5.19
C ILE A 14 2.44 3.41 -5.61
N ILE A 15 2.10 2.53 -4.67
CA ILE A 15 1.37 1.30 -4.96
C ILE A 15 -0.01 1.62 -5.54
N GLY A 16 -0.76 2.54 -4.92
CA GLY A 16 -2.08 2.95 -5.38
C GLY A 16 -2.04 3.49 -6.81
N ALA A 17 -1.06 4.35 -7.12
CA ALA A 17 -0.86 4.88 -8.46
C ALA A 17 -0.48 3.78 -9.46
N SER A 18 0.42 2.86 -9.10
CA SER A 18 0.78 1.72 -9.96
C SER A 18 -0.41 0.82 -10.28
N LEU A 19 -1.27 0.55 -9.29
CA LEU A 19 -2.50 -0.22 -9.50
C LEU A 19 -3.51 0.52 -10.37
N ALA A 20 -3.68 1.83 -10.16
CA ALA A 20 -4.58 2.64 -10.98
C ALA A 20 -4.12 2.66 -12.45
N LEU A 21 -2.81 2.85 -12.71
CA LEU A 21 -2.24 2.79 -14.05
C LEU A 21 -2.39 1.38 -14.66
N ASN A 22 -2.18 0.33 -13.87
CA ASN A 22 -2.38 -1.04 -14.32
C ASN A 22 -3.84 -1.31 -14.73
N ASN A 23 -4.81 -0.84 -13.94
CA ASN A 23 -6.23 -0.98 -14.28
C ASN A 23 -6.58 -0.25 -15.58
N LEU A 24 -6.09 0.98 -15.77
CA LEU A 24 -6.32 1.75 -16.99
C LEU A 24 -5.77 1.01 -18.22
N TRP A 25 -4.58 0.44 -18.10
CA TRP A 25 -3.97 -0.36 -19.16
C TRP A 25 -4.77 -1.64 -19.46
N PHE A 26 -5.15 -2.41 -18.44
CA PHE A 26 -5.90 -3.66 -18.61
C PHE A 26 -7.31 -3.44 -19.16
N MET A 27 -7.95 -2.33 -18.82
CA MET A 27 -9.26 -1.96 -19.38
C MET A 27 -9.23 -1.75 -20.90
N VAL A 28 -8.11 -1.25 -21.44
CA VAL A 28 -7.94 -1.08 -22.90
C VAL A 28 -7.65 -2.42 -23.58
N GLN A 29 -6.89 -3.30 -22.93
CA GLN A 29 -6.54 -4.60 -23.51
C GLN A 29 -7.66 -5.64 -23.48
N ASN A 30 -8.42 -5.71 -22.38
CA ASN A 30 -9.38 -6.78 -22.13
C ASN A 30 -10.76 -6.22 -21.76
N PRO A 31 -11.64 -5.98 -22.76
CA PRO A 31 -12.99 -5.45 -22.52
C PRO A 31 -13.83 -6.34 -21.58
N SER A 32 -13.61 -7.66 -21.60
CA SER A 32 -14.36 -8.62 -20.78
C SER A 32 -14.07 -8.51 -19.27
N ALA A 33 -12.94 -7.93 -18.87
CA ALA A 33 -12.56 -7.74 -17.47
C ALA A 33 -12.81 -6.30 -16.97
N ARG A 34 -13.43 -5.46 -17.80
CA ARG A 34 -13.54 -4.01 -17.57
C ARG A 34 -14.25 -3.65 -16.27
N ASP A 35 -15.32 -4.37 -15.92
CA ASP A 35 -16.14 -4.05 -14.74
C ASP A 35 -15.37 -4.22 -13.43
N GLY A 36 -14.52 -5.25 -13.33
CA GLY A 36 -13.66 -5.46 -12.16
C GLY A 36 -12.59 -4.38 -12.00
N HIS A 37 -11.98 -3.96 -13.12
CA HIS A 37 -10.99 -2.88 -13.12
C HIS A 37 -11.62 -1.49 -12.87
N LEU A 38 -12.85 -1.26 -13.35
CA LEU A 38 -13.62 -0.05 -13.05
C LEU A 38 -13.96 0.05 -11.56
N LEU A 39 -14.47 -1.02 -10.97
CA LEU A 39 -14.75 -1.08 -9.53
C LEU A 39 -13.48 -0.80 -8.70
N SER A 40 -12.36 -1.40 -9.11
CA SER A 40 -11.06 -1.15 -8.50
C SER A 40 -10.64 0.33 -8.58
N LEU A 41 -10.82 0.98 -9.74
CA LEU A 41 -10.54 2.42 -9.89
C LEU A 41 -11.41 3.30 -9.00
N TYR A 42 -12.70 2.98 -8.84
CA TYR A 42 -13.58 3.74 -7.95
C TYR A 42 -13.12 3.74 -6.49
N LEU A 43 -12.41 2.69 -6.05
CA LEU A 43 -11.83 2.60 -4.71
C LEU A 43 -10.42 3.20 -4.65
N LEU A 44 -9.60 3.02 -5.69
CA LEU A 44 -8.22 3.51 -5.72
C LEU A 44 -8.12 5.03 -5.87
N LEU A 45 -8.94 5.67 -6.70
CA LEU A 45 -8.83 7.12 -6.92
C LEU A 45 -9.08 7.93 -5.63
N PRO A 46 -10.12 7.65 -4.81
CA PRO A 46 -10.28 8.29 -3.52
C PRO A 46 -9.13 7.97 -2.56
N LEU A 47 -8.65 6.72 -2.53
CA LEU A 47 -7.51 6.32 -1.70
C LEU A 47 -6.26 7.14 -2.04
N ILE A 48 -5.95 7.30 -3.33
CA ILE A 48 -4.82 8.12 -3.82
C ILE A 48 -5.02 9.58 -3.40
N GLY A 49 -6.22 10.15 -3.59
CA GLY A 49 -6.53 11.53 -3.23
C GLY A 49 -6.36 11.81 -1.73
N VAL A 50 -6.94 10.96 -0.87
CA VAL A 50 -6.81 11.07 0.59
C VAL A 50 -5.37 10.86 1.03
N THR A 51 -4.67 9.89 0.44
CA THR A 51 -3.25 9.62 0.75
C THR A 51 -2.36 10.79 0.35
N ALA A 52 -2.64 11.46 -0.77
CA ALA A 52 -1.91 12.65 -1.18
C ALA A 52 -2.12 13.82 -0.20
N GLY A 53 -3.35 14.03 0.28
CA GLY A 53 -3.67 15.03 1.30
C GLY A 53 -3.02 14.73 2.66
N TYR A 54 -3.03 13.46 3.08
CA TYR A 54 -2.30 12.99 4.26
C TYR A 54 -0.79 13.21 4.11
N LEU A 55 -0.23 12.83 2.97
CA LEU A 55 1.20 12.95 2.68
C LEU A 55 1.65 14.41 2.69
N ALA A 56 0.81 15.37 2.29
CA ALA A 56 1.14 16.79 2.38
C ALA A 56 1.46 17.25 3.82
N HIS A 57 0.88 16.59 4.84
CA HIS A 57 1.11 16.87 6.25
C HIS A 57 2.10 15.91 6.92
N ASN A 58 2.28 14.70 6.36
CA ASN A 58 3.17 13.67 6.88
C ASN A 58 4.58 13.69 6.23
N ARG A 59 4.79 14.43 5.13
CA ARG A 59 6.11 14.67 4.54
C ARG A 59 7.06 15.34 5.54
N TYR A 60 8.36 15.10 5.38
CA TYR A 60 9.38 15.72 6.21
C TYR A 60 9.36 17.27 6.10
N PRO A 61 9.34 18.01 7.22
CA PRO A 61 9.17 17.56 8.62
C PRO A 61 7.69 17.23 8.94
N ALA A 62 7.44 16.02 9.46
CA ALA A 62 6.08 15.51 9.65
C ALA A 62 5.32 16.30 10.73
N ARG A 63 4.11 16.76 10.39
CA ARG A 63 3.20 17.47 11.30
C ARG A 63 2.11 16.56 11.87
N CYS A 64 1.79 15.47 11.19
CA CYS A 64 0.86 14.45 11.66
C CYS A 64 1.38 13.05 11.35
N PHE A 65 0.93 12.07 12.13
CA PHE A 65 1.21 10.65 11.93
C PHE A 65 -0.10 9.89 11.80
N GLY A 66 -0.25 9.12 10.73
CA GLY A 66 -1.43 8.29 10.51
C GLY A 66 -1.52 7.08 11.43
N GLY A 67 -0.36 6.62 11.95
CA GLY A 67 -0.26 5.45 12.82
C GLY A 67 -0.83 4.19 12.18
N ASP A 68 -1.29 3.28 13.03
CA ASP A 68 -1.88 2.01 12.60
C ASP A 68 -3.20 2.19 11.84
N THR A 69 -3.95 3.26 12.14
CA THR A 69 -5.22 3.56 11.44
C THR A 69 -5.00 3.69 9.93
N PHE A 70 -3.98 4.43 9.51
CA PHE A 70 -3.68 4.60 8.08
C PHE A 70 -3.17 3.32 7.44
N THR A 71 -2.29 2.58 8.12
CA THR A 71 -1.69 1.36 7.55
C THR A 71 -2.72 0.23 7.39
N TYR A 72 -3.64 0.08 8.35
CA TYR A 72 -4.77 -0.85 8.22
C TYR A 72 -5.73 -0.43 7.10
N PHE A 73 -6.06 0.87 7.03
CA PHE A 73 -6.93 1.40 5.98
C PHE A 73 -6.36 1.15 4.58
N ALA A 74 -5.11 1.52 4.33
CA ALA A 74 -4.45 1.35 3.04
C ALA A 74 -4.29 -0.14 2.68
N GLY A 75 -3.85 -0.96 3.63
CA GLY A 75 -3.69 -2.40 3.42
C GLY A 75 -5.01 -3.09 3.07
N MET A 76 -6.09 -2.76 3.78
CA MET A 76 -7.41 -3.31 3.50
C MET A 76 -7.94 -2.87 2.14
N ALA A 77 -7.75 -1.59 1.77
CA ALA A 77 -8.15 -1.09 0.46
C ALA A 77 -7.44 -1.86 -0.68
N PHE A 78 -6.13 -2.10 -0.57
CA PHE A 78 -5.38 -2.88 -1.55
C PHE A 78 -5.83 -4.34 -1.64
N ALA A 79 -6.15 -4.96 -0.51
CA ALA A 79 -6.69 -6.33 -0.48
C ALA A 79 -8.06 -6.41 -1.17
N VAL A 80 -8.97 -5.49 -0.84
CA VAL A 80 -10.33 -5.45 -1.42
C VAL A 80 -10.28 -5.29 -2.94
N VAL A 81 -9.50 -4.34 -3.46
CA VAL A 81 -9.41 -4.14 -4.91
C VAL A 81 -8.76 -5.33 -5.61
N GLY A 82 -7.75 -5.96 -5.00
CA GLY A 82 -7.09 -7.13 -5.55
C GLY A 82 -7.98 -8.37 -5.62
N ILE A 83 -8.83 -8.58 -4.61
CA ILE A 83 -9.76 -9.71 -4.54
C ILE A 83 -10.94 -9.48 -5.49
N LEU A 84 -11.63 -8.34 -5.39
CA LEU A 84 -12.81 -8.04 -6.20
C LEU A 84 -12.48 -7.87 -7.68
N GLY A 85 -11.29 -7.36 -8.00
CA GLY A 85 -10.83 -7.21 -9.37
C GLY A 85 -10.14 -8.45 -9.96
N ASN A 86 -10.02 -9.55 -9.22
CA ASN A 86 -9.35 -10.79 -9.65
C ASN A 86 -7.88 -10.62 -10.11
N PHE A 87 -7.19 -9.54 -9.72
CA PHE A 87 -5.78 -9.29 -10.03
C PHE A 87 -4.88 -9.33 -8.78
N SER A 88 -5.25 -10.14 -7.78
CA SER A 88 -4.51 -10.29 -6.51
C SER A 88 -3.02 -10.61 -6.69
N LYS A 89 -2.66 -11.39 -7.73
CA LYS A 89 -1.26 -11.68 -8.09
C LYS A 89 -0.49 -10.40 -8.47
N THR A 90 -1.12 -9.50 -9.21
CA THR A 90 -0.55 -8.21 -9.60
C THR A 90 -0.39 -7.28 -8.40
N VAL A 91 -1.36 -7.28 -7.47
CA VAL A 91 -1.22 -6.53 -6.20
C VAL A 91 -0.02 -7.04 -5.39
N MET A 92 0.14 -8.36 -5.27
CA MET A 92 1.29 -8.95 -4.57
C MET A 92 2.63 -8.55 -5.22
N LEU A 93 2.67 -8.46 -6.56
CA LEU A 93 3.85 -7.99 -7.29
C LEU A 93 4.23 -6.55 -6.90
N PHE A 94 3.26 -5.64 -6.83
CA PHE A 94 3.52 -4.26 -6.39
C PHE A 94 3.84 -4.15 -4.89
N MET A 95 3.42 -5.13 -4.09
CA MET A 95 3.75 -5.26 -2.66
C MET A 95 5.11 -5.94 -2.40
N MET A 96 5.91 -6.19 -3.43
CA MET A 96 7.17 -6.93 -3.30
C MET A 96 8.13 -6.36 -2.23
N PRO A 97 8.36 -5.04 -2.14
CA PRO A 97 9.20 -4.48 -1.07
C PRO A 97 8.64 -4.77 0.34
N GLN A 98 7.32 -4.70 0.51
CA GLN A 98 6.64 -4.97 1.78
C GLN A 98 6.75 -6.45 2.15
N ILE A 99 6.58 -7.36 1.19
CA ILE A 99 6.75 -8.81 1.37
C ILE A 99 8.20 -9.11 1.74
N PHE A 100 9.18 -8.54 1.04
CA PHE A 100 10.58 -8.73 1.35
C PHE A 100 10.93 -8.30 2.78
N ASN A 101 10.49 -7.10 3.19
CA ASN A 101 10.72 -6.63 4.55
C ASN A 101 10.01 -7.49 5.61
N PHE A 102 8.82 -8.02 5.29
CA PHE A 102 8.12 -8.96 6.17
C PHE A 102 8.93 -10.24 6.37
N VAL A 103 9.38 -10.87 5.29
CA VAL A 103 10.19 -12.09 5.32
C VAL A 103 11.51 -11.85 6.06
N TYR A 104 12.19 -10.74 5.78
CA TYR A 104 13.41 -10.35 6.50
C TYR A 104 13.16 -10.14 8.00
N SER A 105 11.98 -9.64 8.36
CA SER A 105 11.57 -9.43 9.76
C SER A 105 11.08 -10.70 10.47
N CYS A 106 10.79 -11.79 9.76
CA CYS A 106 10.21 -13.01 10.33
C CYS A 106 10.99 -13.57 11.54
N PRO A 107 12.33 -13.69 11.51
CA PRO A 107 13.09 -14.21 12.65
C PRO A 107 12.85 -13.42 13.95
N GLN A 108 12.73 -12.09 13.84
CA GLN A 108 12.43 -11.22 14.98
C GLN A 108 10.95 -11.32 15.37
N LEU A 109 10.03 -11.31 14.40
CA LEU A 109 8.59 -11.35 14.64
C LEU A 109 8.14 -12.63 15.36
N PHE A 110 8.71 -13.78 14.98
CA PHE A 110 8.46 -15.07 15.62
C PHE A 110 9.33 -15.32 16.87
N ARG A 111 10.10 -14.31 17.31
CA ARG A 111 10.96 -14.34 18.50
C ARG A 111 12.05 -15.42 18.48
N PHE A 112 12.51 -15.82 17.28
CA PHE A 112 13.74 -16.61 17.15
C PHE A 112 14.98 -15.76 17.48
N VAL A 113 14.87 -14.44 17.33
CA VAL A 113 15.85 -13.43 17.74
C VAL A 113 15.12 -12.38 18.59
N GLU A 114 15.82 -11.75 19.55
CA GLU A 114 15.26 -10.66 20.35
C GLU A 114 14.69 -9.55 19.45
N CYS A 115 13.42 -9.20 19.68
CA CYS A 115 12.74 -8.15 18.93
C CYS A 115 12.61 -6.88 19.79
N PRO A 116 13.43 -5.84 19.55
CA PRO A 116 13.29 -4.57 20.27
C PRO A 116 11.97 -3.89 19.90
N ARG A 117 11.43 -3.09 20.84
CA ARG A 117 10.14 -2.40 20.66
C ARG A 117 10.13 -1.42 19.48
N HIS A 118 11.25 -0.71 19.25
CA HIS A 118 11.42 0.19 18.13
C HIS A 118 12.60 -0.28 17.28
N ARG A 119 12.34 -0.55 15.99
CA ARG A 119 13.33 -1.03 14.99
C ARG A 119 13.74 0.08 14.01
N MET A 120 13.64 1.34 14.44
CA MET A 120 13.95 2.50 13.61
C MET A 120 15.47 2.78 13.66
N PRO A 121 16.06 3.34 12.60
CA PRO A 121 17.46 3.77 12.63
C PRO A 121 17.68 4.79 13.76
N ARG A 122 18.89 4.79 14.33
CA ARG A 122 19.32 5.78 15.31
C ARG A 122 19.73 7.09 14.65
#